data_AF-A0A352DXL1-F1
#
_entry.id   AF-A0A352DXL1-F1
#
_cell.length_a   1.000
_cell.length_b   1.000
_cell.length_c   1.000
_cell.angle_alpha   90.00
_cell.angle_beta   90.00
_cell.angle_gamma   90.00
#
_symmetry.space_group_name_H-M   'P 1'
#
loop_
_entity.id
_entity.type
_entity.pdbx_description
1 polymer ?
#
loop_
_entity_poly.entity_id
_entity_poly.type
_entity_poly.pdbx_seq_one_letter_code
_entity_poly.pdbx_strand_id
1 'polypeptide(L)'
;MIFSDLLADAGPIRDALLRLRHRGHDVILFHVLDEAEVTFPFDGMVELVEPESQDKLVVDADAARRSYLDAVRDFRDGFRRDCVRMGIDYVPLDTGMQFDRALMEYLVSRRTRF
;
A
#
# COMPACT_ATOMS: atom_id res chain seq x y z
N MET A 1 -3.67 13.60 -5.84
CA MET A 1 -3.28 12.81 -4.66
C MET A 1 -4.30 11.69 -4.52
N ILE A 2 -3.84 10.46 -4.32
CA ILE A 2 -4.67 9.25 -4.21
C ILE A 2 -4.25 8.53 -2.92
N PHE A 3 -5.21 8.05 -2.14
CA PHE A 3 -5.00 7.27 -0.93
C PHE A 3 -5.73 5.95 -1.09
N SER A 4 -5.01 4.82 -1.06
CA SER A 4 -5.58 3.49 -1.20
C SER A 4 -4.55 2.42 -0.82
N ASP A 5 -5.04 1.28 -0.35
CA ASP A 5 -4.35 -0.01 -0.16
C ASP A 5 -4.11 -0.78 -1.48
N LEU A 6 -4.79 -0.38 -2.56
CA LEU A 6 -4.68 -0.96 -3.90
C LEU A 6 -5.00 -2.46 -3.96
N LEU A 7 -5.75 -3.00 -2.99
CA LEU A 7 -6.14 -4.40 -2.88
C LEU A 7 -7.20 -4.80 -3.93
N ALA A 8 -6.80 -4.73 -5.20
CA ALA A 8 -7.59 -5.12 -6.37
C ALA A 8 -6.65 -5.49 -7.52
N ASP A 9 -7.21 -5.85 -8.68
CA ASP A 9 -6.40 -6.20 -9.85
C ASP A 9 -5.46 -5.05 -10.24
N ALA A 10 -4.16 -5.36 -10.21
CA ALA A 10 -3.10 -4.39 -10.49
C ALA A 10 -3.15 -3.85 -11.92
N GLY A 11 -3.64 -4.63 -12.90
CA GLY A 11 -3.69 -4.22 -14.32
C GLY A 11 -4.54 -2.96 -14.53
N PRO A 12 -5.84 -3.00 -14.22
CA PRO A 12 -6.73 -1.85 -14.32
C PRO A 12 -6.27 -0.63 -13.51
N ILE A 13 -5.70 -0.85 -12.32
CA ILE A 13 -5.17 0.23 -11.47
C ILE A 13 -4.00 0.93 -12.16
N ARG A 14 -3.03 0.16 -12.68
CA ARG A 14 -1.89 0.71 -13.43
C ARG A 14 -2.32 1.54 -14.62
N ASP A 15 -3.30 1.04 -15.39
CA ASP A 15 -3.83 1.77 -16.53
C ASP A 15 -4.53 3.07 -16.12
N ALA A 16 -5.24 3.07 -14.99
CA ALA A 16 -5.87 4.27 -14.45
C ALA A 16 -4.84 5.31 -14.02
N LEU A 17 -3.79 4.90 -13.29
CA LEU A 17 -2.69 5.76 -12.87
C LEU A 17 -1.95 6.37 -14.07
N LEU A 18 -1.68 5.56 -15.10
CA LEU A 18 -1.04 5.99 -16.33
C LEU A 18 -1.90 7.03 -17.08
N ARG A 19 -3.22 6.81 -17.18
CA ARG A 19 -4.15 7.78 -17.79
C ARG A 19 -4.16 9.12 -17.06
N LEU A 20 -4.09 9.12 -15.73
CA LEU A 20 -4.02 10.35 -14.94
C LEU A 20 -2.74 11.12 -15.25
N ARG A 21 -1.59 10.43 -15.30
CA ARG A 21 -0.31 11.05 -15.64
C ARG A 21 -0.27 11.59 -17.07
N HIS A 22 -0.79 10.84 -18.06
CA HIS A 22 -0.84 11.32 -19.45
C HIS A 22 -1.70 12.57 -19.64
N ARG A 23 -2.71 12.78 -18.80
CA ARG A 23 -3.53 14.01 -18.81
C ARG A 23 -2.83 15.22 -18.18
N GLY A 24 -1.55 15.10 -17.82
CA GLY A 24 -0.76 16.17 -17.22
C GLY A 24 -1.03 16.38 -15.73
N HIS A 25 -1.74 15.46 -15.06
CA HIS A 25 -1.95 15.58 -13.62
C HIS A 25 -0.68 15.23 -12.85
N ASP A 26 -0.48 15.95 -11.76
CA ASP A 26 0.55 15.61 -10.79
C ASP A 26 0.02 14.61 -9.74
N VAL A 27 0.27 13.34 -9.99
CA VAL A 27 -0.26 12.21 -9.21
C VAL A 27 0.72 11.78 -8.11
N ILE A 28 0.29 11.90 -6.86
CA ILE A 28 0.94 11.26 -5.72
C ILE A 28 0.06 10.10 -5.29
N LEU A 29 0.67 8.93 -5.09
CA LEU A 29 0.03 7.73 -4.60
C LEU A 29 0.50 7.44 -3.16
N PHE A 30 -0.40 7.64 -2.21
CA PHE A 30 -0.25 7.22 -0.83
C PHE A 30 -0.79 5.79 -0.71
N HIS A 31 0.13 4.84 -0.59
CA HIS A 31 -0.20 3.43 -0.46
C HIS A 31 -0.33 3.11 1.03
N VAL A 32 -1.57 3.03 1.51
CA VAL A 32 -1.89 2.89 2.94
C VAL A 32 -2.27 1.43 3.22
N LEU A 33 -1.55 0.77 4.11
CA LEU A 33 -1.87 -0.57 4.59
C LEU A 33 -2.13 -0.55 6.10
N ASP A 34 -2.76 -1.59 6.63
CA ASP A 34 -2.86 -1.73 8.08
C ASP A 34 -1.52 -2.14 8.69
N GLU A 35 -1.22 -1.69 9.92
CA GLU A 35 -0.01 -2.13 10.64
C GLU A 35 0.05 -3.66 10.75
N ALA A 36 -1.08 -4.33 10.95
CA ALA A 36 -1.14 -5.79 11.04
C ALA A 36 -0.85 -6.47 9.70
N GLU A 37 -1.15 -5.84 8.56
CA GLU A 37 -0.79 -6.36 7.23
C GLU A 37 0.71 -6.21 6.95
N VAL A 38 1.34 -5.18 7.51
CA VAL A 38 2.77 -4.92 7.31
C VAL A 38 3.64 -5.71 8.28
N THR A 39 3.20 -5.89 9.52
CA THR A 39 3.98 -6.54 10.59
C THR A 39 3.59 -7.99 10.83
N PHE A 40 2.37 -8.37 10.44
CA PHE A 40 1.76 -9.68 10.69
C PHE A 40 1.96 -10.14 12.14
N PRO A 41 1.37 -9.47 13.15
CA PRO A 41 1.62 -9.69 14.57
C PRO A 41 0.73 -10.83 15.13
N PHE A 42 0.59 -11.91 14.37
CA PHE A 42 -0.23 -13.08 14.73
C PHE A 42 0.67 -14.27 15.03
N ASP A 43 0.29 -15.10 16.01
CA ASP A 43 1.06 -16.27 16.45
C ASP A 43 0.14 -17.49 16.62
N GLY A 44 0.64 -18.69 16.30
CA GLY A 44 -0.12 -19.93 16.44
C GLY A 44 -1.36 -20.02 15.53
N MET A 45 -2.36 -20.78 15.98
CA MET A 45 -3.61 -20.96 15.23
C MET A 45 -4.54 -19.77 15.46
N VAL A 46 -4.84 -19.03 14.38
CA VAL A 46 -5.69 -17.85 14.41
C VAL A 46 -6.85 -17.97 13.41
N GLU A 47 -7.99 -17.38 13.74
CA GLU A 47 -9.10 -17.17 12.81
C GLU A 47 -9.03 -15.73 12.30
N LEU A 48 -8.74 -15.57 11.01
CA LEU A 48 -8.76 -14.29 10.32
C LEU A 48 -10.15 -14.06 9.73
N VAL A 49 -10.59 -12.81 9.73
CA VAL A 49 -11.89 -12.40 9.18
C VAL A 49 -11.65 -11.39 8.07
N GLU A 50 -12.24 -11.64 6.91
CA GLU A 50 -12.20 -10.72 5.79
C GLU A 50 -13.16 -9.54 6.06
N PRO A 51 -12.69 -8.26 5.96
CA PRO A 51 -13.46 -7.11 6.42
C PRO A 51 -14.75 -6.86 5.61
N GLU A 52 -14.75 -7.15 4.32
CA GLU A 52 -15.80 -6.86 3.36
C GLU A 52 -16.90 -7.95 3.32
N SER A 53 -16.51 -9.22 3.27
CA SER A 53 -17.41 -10.37 3.13
C SER A 53 -17.76 -11.03 4.47
N GLN A 54 -16.99 -10.78 5.52
CA GLN A 54 -17.06 -11.46 6.82
C GLN A 54 -16.70 -12.97 6.75
N ASP A 55 -16.03 -13.40 5.68
CA ASP A 55 -15.53 -14.75 5.57
C ASP A 55 -14.44 -15.03 6.60
N LYS A 56 -14.41 -16.26 7.09
CA LYS A 56 -13.49 -16.70 8.15
C LYS A 56 -12.47 -17.68 7.60
N LEU A 57 -11.21 -17.47 7.94
CA LEU A 57 -10.11 -18.33 7.55
C LEU A 57 -9.28 -18.71 8.78
N VAL A 58 -9.25 -20.00 9.11
CA VAL A 58 -8.37 -20.52 10.17
C VAL A 58 -7.00 -20.85 9.56
N VAL A 59 -5.95 -20.22 10.07
CA VAL A 59 -4.57 -20.41 9.60
C VAL A 59 -3.61 -20.66 10.75
N ASP A 60 -2.54 -21.40 10.47
CA ASP A 60 -1.32 -21.38 11.27
C ASP A 60 -0.52 -20.13 10.89
N ALA A 61 -0.55 -19.12 11.76
CA ALA A 61 0.10 -17.83 11.53
C ALA A 61 1.61 -17.97 11.37
N ASP A 62 2.25 -18.86 12.13
CA ASP A 62 3.70 -19.04 12.10
C ASP A 62 4.17 -19.65 10.79
N ALA A 63 3.41 -20.62 10.27
CA ALA A 63 3.65 -21.19 8.95
C ALA A 63 3.40 -20.19 7.81
N ALA A 64 2.37 -19.35 7.93
CA ALA A 64 1.94 -18.42 6.88
C ALA A 64 2.74 -17.10 6.83
N ARG A 65 3.28 -16.64 7.98
CA ARG A 65 3.89 -15.31 8.17
C ARG A 65 4.88 -14.95 7.08
N ARG A 66 5.85 -15.83 6.82
CA ARG A 66 6.92 -15.55 5.85
C ARG A 66 6.36 -15.35 4.45
N SER A 67 5.53 -16.28 3.97
CA SER A 67 4.93 -16.19 2.64
C SER A 67 4.03 -14.97 2.49
N TYR A 68 3.28 -14.62 3.54
CA TYR A 68 2.41 -13.45 3.52
C TYR A 68 3.21 -12.15 3.44
N LEU A 69 4.21 -11.97 4.32
CA LEU A 69 5.07 -10.78 4.31
C LEU A 69 5.86 -10.64 3.00
N ASP A 70 6.32 -11.77 2.44
CA ASP A 70 6.97 -11.79 1.13
C ASP A 70 6.01 -11.31 0.02
N ALA A 71 4.76 -11.79 0.03
CA ALA A 71 3.74 -11.36 -0.92
C ALA A 71 3.38 -9.87 -0.79
N VAL A 72 3.21 -9.37 0.44
CA VAL A 72 2.93 -7.95 0.71
C VAL A 72 4.09 -7.06 0.25
N ARG A 73 5.33 -7.47 0.50
CA ARG A 73 6.52 -6.75 0.02
C ARG A 73 6.55 -6.71 -1.51
N ASP A 74 6.36 -7.86 -2.16
CA ASP A 74 6.44 -7.96 -3.62
C ASP A 74 5.32 -7.15 -4.30
N PHE A 75 4.14 -7.10 -3.68
CA PHE A 75 3.02 -6.24 -4.06
C PHE A 75 3.37 -4.75 -3.99
N ARG A 76 3.88 -4.28 -2.84
CA ARG A 76 4.32 -2.89 -2.63
C ARG A 76 5.44 -2.50 -3.61
N ASP A 77 6.42 -3.38 -3.79
CA ASP A 77 7.54 -3.15 -4.70
C ASP A 77 7.10 -3.14 -6.17
N GLY A 78 6.09 -3.93 -6.53
CA GLY A 78 5.43 -3.87 -7.83
C GLY A 78 4.91 -2.47 -8.12
N PHE A 79 4.03 -1.96 -7.26
CA PHE A 79 3.47 -0.61 -7.41
C PHE A 79 4.51 0.49 -7.34
N ARG A 80 5.51 0.36 -6.47
CA ARG A 80 6.62 1.31 -6.39
C ARG A 80 7.36 1.42 -7.72
N ARG A 81 7.72 0.28 -8.35
CA ARG A 81 8.39 0.26 -9.66
C ARG A 81 7.53 0.89 -10.75
N ASP A 82 6.24 0.58 -10.75
CA ASP A 82 5.32 1.13 -11.74
C ASP A 82 5.16 2.64 -11.60
N CYS A 83 5.00 3.12 -10.37
CA CYS A 83 4.89 4.55 -10.07
C CYS A 83 6.14 5.31 -10.53
N VAL A 84 7.33 4.82 -10.19
CA VAL A 84 8.59 5.43 -10.63
C VAL A 84 8.68 5.50 -12.16
N ARG A 85 8.30 4.43 -12.86
CA ARG A 85 8.30 4.38 -14.33
C ARG A 85 7.28 5.34 -14.96
N MET A 86 6.18 5.62 -14.28
CA MET A 86 5.13 6.56 -14.69
C MET A 86 5.39 8.01 -14.25
N GLY A 87 6.47 8.27 -13.50
CA GLY A 87 6.73 9.58 -12.89
C GLY A 87 5.72 9.94 -11.78
N ILE A 88 5.16 8.95 -11.10
CA ILE A 88 4.24 9.09 -9.96
C ILE A 88 5.06 9.01 -8.67
N ASP A 89 4.83 9.95 -7.75
CA ASP A 89 5.41 9.86 -6.42
C ASP A 89 4.69 8.78 -5.61
N TYR A 90 5.45 7.80 -5.13
CA TYR A 90 4.94 6.70 -4.32
C TYR A 90 5.34 6.89 -2.87
N VAL A 91 4.35 6.97 -1.99
CA VAL A 91 4.53 7.15 -0.55
C VAL A 91 3.89 5.97 0.18
N PRO A 92 4.68 4.99 0.64
CA PRO A 92 4.16 3.92 1.47
C PRO A 92 3.83 4.44 2.87
N LEU A 93 2.68 4.05 3.39
CA LEU A 93 2.20 4.37 4.74
C LEU A 93 1.59 3.12 5.38
N ASP A 94 1.66 3.04 6.69
CA ASP A 94 0.86 2.10 7.49
C ASP A 94 0.06 2.86 8.56
N THR A 95 -1.03 2.25 9.02
CA THR A 95 -1.94 2.84 10.02
C THR A 95 -1.32 2.99 11.41
N GLY A 96 -0.20 2.33 11.68
CA GLY A 96 0.55 2.43 12.95
C GLY A 96 1.50 3.63 13.00
N MET A 97 1.82 4.24 11.86
CA MET A 97 2.66 5.44 11.80
C MET A 97 1.94 6.67 12.37
N GLN A 98 2.72 7.55 13.03
CA GLN A 98 2.32 8.94 13.29
C GLN A 98 2.21 9.68 11.94
N PHE A 99 1.05 9.52 11.31
CA PHE A 99 0.66 9.96 9.99
C PHE A 99 0.98 11.44 9.73
N ASP A 100 0.87 12.24 10.78
CA ASP A 100 1.14 13.67 10.79
C ASP A 100 2.58 14.00 10.40
N ARG A 101 3.59 13.33 10.95
CA ARG A 101 4.98 13.79 10.75
C ARG A 101 5.54 13.47 9.36
N ALA A 102 5.43 12.23 8.92
CA ALA A 102 5.97 11.80 7.63
C ALA A 102 5.24 12.45 6.45
N LEU A 103 3.91 12.58 6.54
CA LEU A 103 3.11 13.24 5.52
C LEU A 103 3.40 14.75 5.48
N MET A 104 3.49 15.41 6.63
CA MET A 104 3.80 16.84 6.69
C MET A 104 5.19 17.12 6.12
N GLU A 105 6.21 16.34 6.50
CA GLU A 105 7.57 16.49 5.96
C GLU A 105 7.58 16.34 4.43
N TYR A 106 6.85 15.35 3.89
CA TYR A 106 6.73 15.15 2.45
C TYR A 106 6.01 16.32 1.75
N LEU A 107 4.85 16.75 2.27
CA LEU A 107 4.07 17.86 1.70
C LEU A 107 4.85 19.18 1.75
N VAL A 108 5.60 19.43 2.82
CA VAL A 108 6.47 20.60 2.96
C VAL A 108 7.65 20.54 1.99
N SER A 109 8.35 19.40 1.88
CA SER A 109 9.46 19.22 0.95
C SER A 109 9.05 19.39 -0.51
N ARG A 110 7.80 19.08 -0.85
CA ARG A 110 7.28 19.25 -2.21
C ARG A 110 6.93 20.70 -2.51
N ARG A 111 6.43 21.45 -1.53
CA ARG A 111 6.12 22.87 -1.66
C ARG A 111 7.36 23.73 -1.91
N THR A 112 8.55 23.26 -1.55
CA THR A 112 9.84 23.94 -1.81
C THR A 112 10.49 23.54 -3.14
N ARG A 113 10.00 22.50 -3.82
CA ARG A 113 10.45 22.10 -5.17
C ARG A 113 9.74 22.85 -6.31
N PHE A 114 8.69 23.61 -6.00
CA PHE A 114 7.96 24.50 -6.89
C PHE A 114 8.03 25.93 -6.36
#